data_AF-A0A818YIU5-F1
#
_entry.id   AF-A0A818YIU5-F1
#
_cell.length_a   1.000
_cell.length_b   1.000
_cell.length_c   1.000
_cell.angle_alpha   90.00
_cell.angle_beta   90.00
_cell.angle_gamma   90.00
#
_symmetry.space_group_name_H-M   'P 1'
#
loop_
_entity.id
_entity.type
_entity.pdbx_description
1 polymer ?
#
loop_
_entity_poly.entity_id
_entity_poly.type
_entity_poly.pdbx_seq_one_letter_code
_entity_poly.pdbx_strand_id
1 'polypeptide(L)'
;MRYYQYFKWHGPFLTQFEFDNRNVQGNGTDDVGSFDVTGSYSTDDNCMTLQKKYKRGTGDPRENLGHEVKIDLKWNDQTQQFEGQWIVRTENYSGQDKFELKLRQHIESV
;
A
#
# COMPACT_ATOMS: atom_id res chain seq x y z
N MET A 1 -3.16 -6.10 -2.04
CA MET A 1 -3.74 -4.76 -1.81
C MET A 1 -4.71 -4.38 -2.93
N ARG A 2 -5.61 -3.42 -2.70
CA ARG A 2 -6.37 -2.71 -3.74
C ARG A 2 -6.61 -1.26 -3.34
N TYR A 3 -6.81 -0.39 -4.31
CA TYR A 3 -7.08 1.03 -4.06
C TYR A 3 -8.16 1.55 -5.00
N TYR A 4 -8.84 2.62 -4.58
CA TYR A 4 -9.84 3.30 -5.40
C TYR A 4 -9.21 4.54 -6.05
N GLN A 5 -9.34 4.69 -7.36
CA GLN A 5 -8.85 5.85 -8.10
C GLN A 5 -9.63 5.97 -9.40
N TYR A 6 -9.89 7.19 -9.87
CA TYR A 6 -10.64 7.44 -11.12
C TYR A 6 -11.99 6.70 -11.17
N PHE A 7 -12.73 6.74 -10.06
CA PHE A 7 -14.04 6.11 -9.90
C PHE A 7 -14.06 4.59 -10.12
N LYS A 8 -12.93 3.90 -9.92
CA LYS A 8 -12.85 2.44 -10.00
C LYS A 8 -11.89 1.86 -8.97
N TRP A 9 -12.13 0.60 -8.60
CA TRP A 9 -11.18 -0.20 -7.83
C TRP A 9 -10.11 -0.78 -8.74
N HIS A 10 -8.86 -0.70 -8.30
CA HIS A 10 -7.71 -1.32 -8.95
C HIS A 10 -7.15 -2.42 -8.05
N GLY A 11 -6.87 -3.58 -8.65
CA GLY A 11 -6.43 -4.79 -7.95
C GLY A 11 -7.52 -5.87 -7.86
N PRO A 12 -7.32 -6.93 -7.05
CA PRO A 12 -6.25 -7.06 -6.06
C PRO A 12 -4.86 -7.30 -6.67
N PHE A 13 -3.86 -6.63 -6.14
CA PHE A 13 -2.45 -6.86 -6.44
C PHE A 13 -1.78 -7.66 -5.34
N LEU A 14 -0.88 -8.57 -5.72
CA LEU A 14 -0.04 -9.30 -4.78
C LEU A 14 1.12 -8.40 -4.34
N THR A 15 1.38 -8.39 -3.03
CA THR A 15 2.41 -7.59 -2.38
C THR A 15 3.01 -8.42 -1.27
N GLN A 16 4.34 -8.37 -1.17
CA GLN A 16 5.06 -9.03 -0.09
C GLN A 16 5.33 -8.01 1.00
N PHE A 17 4.99 -8.37 2.23
CA PHE A 17 5.27 -7.58 3.42
C PHE A 17 5.99 -8.45 4.44
N GLU A 18 7.06 -7.91 4.98
CA GLU A 18 7.80 -8.42 6.12
C GLU A 18 7.51 -7.53 7.31
N PHE A 19 7.19 -8.16 8.43
CA PHE A 19 6.91 -7.49 9.69
C PHE A 19 8.04 -7.82 10.66
N ASP A 20 8.79 -6.80 11.08
CA ASP A 20 9.80 -6.91 12.12
C ASP A 20 9.41 -5.97 13.27
N ASN A 21 8.91 -6.57 14.36
CA ASN A 21 8.37 -5.86 15.52
C ASN A 21 7.25 -4.87 15.13
N ARG A 22 7.58 -3.57 15.10
CA ARG A 22 6.67 -2.47 14.73
C ARG A 22 6.97 -1.90 13.35
N ASN A 23 7.95 -2.45 12.64
CA ASN A 23 8.34 -2.00 11.31
C ASN A 23 7.71 -2.90 10.25
N VAL A 24 7.32 -2.28 9.14
CA VAL A 24 6.84 -2.96 7.95
C VAL A 24 7.78 -2.64 6.81
N GLN A 25 8.23 -3.65 6.10
CA GLN A 25 8.94 -3.49 4.84
C GLN A 25 8.27 -4.36 3.79
N GLY A 26 8.41 -4.03 2.52
CA GLY A 26 7.78 -4.81 1.48
C GLY A 26 8.05 -4.29 0.09
N ASN A 27 7.51 -5.00 -0.88
CA ASN A 27 7.56 -4.61 -2.28
C ASN A 27 6.36 -5.20 -3.03
N GLY A 28 6.12 -4.66 -4.22
CA GLY A 28 5.08 -5.17 -5.09
C GLY A 28 5.04 -4.48 -6.43
N THR A 29 4.01 -4.78 -7.19
CA THR A 29 3.72 -4.13 -8.48
C THR A 29 2.22 -4.00 -8.64
N ASP A 30 1.79 -2.87 -9.19
CA ASP A 30 0.42 -2.62 -9.64
C ASP A 30 0.43 -1.99 -11.04
N ASP A 31 -0.70 -1.46 -11.47
CA ASP A 31 -0.87 -0.80 -12.77
C ASP A 31 -0.06 0.50 -12.91
N VAL A 32 0.28 1.18 -11.81
CA VAL A 32 1.17 2.34 -11.85
C VAL A 32 2.61 1.89 -12.03
N GLY A 33 3.06 0.89 -11.28
CA GLY A 33 4.39 0.29 -11.48
C GLY A 33 4.90 -0.53 -10.31
N SER A 34 6.19 -0.85 -10.34
CA SER A 34 6.85 -1.54 -9.23
C SER A 34 7.23 -0.55 -8.12
N PHE A 35 7.14 -1.00 -6.88
CA PHE A 35 7.37 -0.15 -5.72
C PHE A 35 7.99 -0.92 -4.56
N ASP A 36 8.66 -0.16 -3.68
CA ASP A 36 9.02 -0.61 -2.34
C ASP A 36 8.08 0.03 -1.31
N VAL A 37 7.92 -0.61 -0.17
CA VAL A 37 7.14 -0.11 0.96
C VAL A 37 7.99 -0.15 2.22
N THR A 38 7.94 0.92 2.99
CA THR A 38 8.40 0.96 4.38
C THR A 38 7.28 1.51 5.26
N GLY A 39 7.33 1.29 6.56
CA GLY A 39 6.30 1.83 7.43
C GLY A 39 6.36 1.28 8.84
N SER A 40 5.30 1.56 9.59
CA SER A 40 5.13 1.07 10.94
C SER A 40 3.73 0.53 11.18
N TYR A 41 3.65 -0.36 12.16
CA TYR A 41 2.42 -0.98 12.63
C TYR A 41 2.35 -0.87 14.16
N SER A 42 1.19 -0.48 14.68
CA SER A 42 0.88 -0.44 16.11
C SER A 42 -0.22 -1.45 16.42
N THR A 43 0.10 -2.45 17.25
CA THR A 43 -0.88 -3.38 17.83
C THR A 43 -1.78 -2.72 18.86
N ASP A 44 -1.32 -1.62 19.46
CA ASP A 44 -2.05 -0.94 20.54
C ASP A 44 -3.29 -0.24 19.98
N ASP A 45 -3.16 0.36 18.79
CA ASP A 45 -4.23 1.10 18.11
C ASP A 45 -4.80 0.36 16.88
N ASN A 46 -4.23 -0.80 16.55
CA ASN A 46 -4.46 -1.55 15.32
C ASN A 46 -4.36 -0.68 14.05
N CYS A 47 -3.35 0.18 14.02
CA CYS A 47 -3.10 1.15 12.95
C CYS A 47 -1.80 0.82 12.22
N MET A 48 -1.76 1.11 10.92
CA MET A 48 -0.60 0.92 10.07
C MET A 48 -0.39 2.16 9.20
N THR A 49 0.83 2.70 9.19
CA THR A 49 1.21 3.78 8.28
C THR A 49 2.34 3.28 7.39
N LEU A 50 2.13 3.37 6.08
CA LEU A 50 3.08 2.92 5.06
C LEU A 50 3.49 4.10 4.16
N GLN A 51 4.73 4.07 3.71
CA GLN A 51 5.28 4.88 2.64
C GLN A 51 5.61 3.95 1.48
N LYS A 52 4.83 4.08 0.41
CA LYS A 52 5.02 3.35 -0.84
C LYS A 52 5.79 4.25 -1.81
N LYS A 53 6.93 3.78 -2.30
CA LYS A 53 7.77 4.52 -3.24
C LYS A 53 7.87 3.79 -4.58
N TYR A 54 7.39 4.41 -5.64
CA TYR A 54 7.50 3.81 -6.97
C TYR A 54 8.93 3.89 -7.54
N LYS A 55 9.33 2.83 -8.24
CA LYS A 55 10.60 2.76 -8.97
C LYS A 55 10.41 3.39 -10.34
N ARG A 56 11.12 4.48 -10.64
CA ARG A 56 11.08 5.14 -11.95
C ARG A 56 11.42 4.16 -13.07
N GLY A 57 10.71 4.27 -14.19
CA GLY A 57 10.93 3.41 -15.36
C GLY A 57 10.22 2.06 -15.31
N THR A 58 9.26 1.88 -14.40
CA THR A 58 8.40 0.68 -14.32
C THR A 58 6.93 1.06 -14.50
N GLY A 59 6.11 0.17 -15.06
CA GLY A 59 4.67 0.42 -15.24
C GLY A 59 4.33 1.57 -16.20
N ASP A 60 3.29 2.33 -15.89
CA ASP A 60 2.83 3.45 -16.73
C ASP A 60 3.69 4.71 -16.51
N PRO A 61 4.45 5.18 -17.51
CA PRO A 61 5.32 6.35 -17.38
C PRO A 61 4.55 7.68 -17.18
N ARG A 62 3.24 7.72 -17.45
CA ARG A 62 2.40 8.92 -17.24
C ARG A 62 1.99 9.07 -15.79
N GLU A 63 1.85 7.95 -15.07
CA GLU A 63 1.45 7.94 -13.66
C GLU A 63 2.67 7.73 -12.74
N ASN A 64 3.62 6.87 -13.12
CA ASN A 64 4.81 6.58 -12.35
C ASN A 64 5.94 7.60 -12.57
N LEU A 65 5.89 8.65 -11.75
CA LEU A 65 6.93 9.67 -11.68
C LEU A 65 8.04 9.36 -10.64
N GLY A 66 8.03 8.15 -10.08
CA GLY A 66 8.88 7.76 -8.93
C GLY A 66 8.51 8.46 -7.63
N HIS A 67 7.24 8.82 -7.48
CA HIS A 67 6.72 9.55 -6.33
C HIS A 67 6.43 8.61 -5.16
N GLU A 68 6.21 9.22 -3.99
CA GLU A 68 5.85 8.54 -2.76
C GLU A 68 4.35 8.70 -2.49
N VAL A 69 3.74 7.63 -1.99
CA VAL A 69 2.34 7.55 -1.59
C VAL A 69 2.32 7.19 -0.11
N LYS A 70 1.74 8.05 0.72
CA LYS A 70 1.46 7.74 2.12
C LYS A 70 0.18 6.92 2.18
N ILE A 71 0.16 5.87 2.98
CA ILE A 71 -1.02 5.03 3.18
C ILE A 71 -1.23 4.91 4.69
N ASP A 72 -2.38 5.36 5.17
CA ASP A 72 -2.77 5.24 6.58
C ASP A 72 -3.97 4.30 6.67
N LEU A 73 -3.83 3.24 7.46
CA LEU A 73 -4.79 2.15 7.56
C LEU A 73 -5.13 1.85 9.03
N LYS A 74 -6.34 1.35 9.23
CA LYS A 74 -6.80 0.78 10.49
C LYS A 74 -7.37 -0.61 10.24
N TRP A 75 -7.12 -1.53 11.17
CA TRP A 75 -7.74 -2.85 11.12
C TRP A 75 -9.25 -2.75 11.28
N ASN A 76 -9.98 -3.47 10.44
CA ASN A 76 -11.42 -3.62 10.52
C ASN A 76 -11.77 -5.06 10.87
N ASP A 77 -12.29 -5.28 12.09
CA ASP A 77 -12.67 -6.60 12.60
C ASP A 77 -13.84 -7.24 11.83
N GLN A 78 -14.70 -6.44 11.20
CA GLN A 78 -15.85 -6.97 10.45
C GLN A 78 -15.41 -7.56 9.11
N THR A 79 -14.48 -6.88 8.43
CA THR A 79 -14.00 -7.27 7.09
C THR A 79 -12.71 -8.08 7.15
N GLN A 80 -12.07 -8.17 8.31
CA GLN A 80 -10.82 -8.89 8.57
C GLN A 80 -9.70 -8.42 7.62
N GLN A 81 -9.57 -7.10 7.47
CA GLN A 81 -8.54 -6.46 6.66
C GLN A 81 -8.23 -5.05 7.18
N PHE A 82 -7.10 -4.50 6.74
CA PHE A 82 -6.76 -3.10 6.95
C PHE A 82 -7.44 -2.22 5.91
N GLU A 83 -8.06 -1.13 6.36
CA GLU A 83 -8.79 -0.18 5.52
C GLU A 83 -8.39 1.25 5.87
N GLY A 84 -8.37 2.12 4.88
CA GLY A 84 -8.05 3.52 5.09
C GLY A 84 -7.88 4.26 3.79
N GLN A 85 -6.85 5.09 3.70
CA GLN A 85 -6.62 5.94 2.55
C GLN A 85 -5.17 5.93 2.07
N TRP A 86 -5.02 6.07 0.76
CA TRP A 86 -3.77 6.51 0.16
C TRP A 86 -3.81 8.03 -0.01
N ILE A 87 -2.65 8.68 0.09
CA ILE A 87 -2.46 10.12 -0.08
C ILE A 87 -1.18 10.32 -0.89
N VAL A 88 -1.27 11.06 -1.99
CA VAL A 88 -0.12 11.47 -2.79
C VAL A 88 -0.06 12.99 -2.86
N ARG A 89 1.16 13.52 -2.73
CA ARG A 89 1.45 14.95 -2.89
C ARG A 89 2.74 15.08 -3.66
N THR A 90 2.64 15.60 -4.87
CA THR A 90 3.75 15.99 -5.72
C THR A 90 3.62 17.48 -6.04
N GLU A 91 4.61 18.07 -6.71
CA GLU A 91 4.54 19.48 -7.13
C GLU A 91 3.34 19.76 -8.05
N ASN A 92 2.96 18.80 -8.89
CA ASN A 92 1.98 19.00 -9.96
C ASN A 92 0.65 18.26 -9.74
N TYR A 93 0.56 17.43 -8.71
CA TYR A 93 -0.60 16.59 -8.45
C TYR A 93 -0.74 16.28 -6.96
N SER A 94 -1.98 16.36 -6.47
CA SER A 94 -2.35 15.80 -5.17
C SER A 94 -3.62 14.97 -5.33
N GLY A 95 -3.71 13.91 -4.54
CA GLY A 95 -4.84 12.98 -4.57
C GLY A 95 -4.90 12.19 -3.27
N GLN A 96 -6.10 11.72 -2.95
CA GLN A 96 -6.32 10.78 -1.87
C GLN A 96 -7.63 10.03 -2.10
N ASP A 97 -7.66 8.76 -1.74
CA ASP A 97 -8.89 7.95 -1.77
C ASP A 97 -8.68 6.65 -1.00
N LYS A 98 -9.67 5.75 -1.04
CA LYS A 98 -9.72 4.50 -0.28
C LYS A 98 -8.60 3.54 -0.66
N PHE A 99 -8.10 2.86 0.36
CA PHE A 99 -7.11 1.78 0.25
C PHE A 99 -7.52 0.60 1.12
N GLU A 100 -7.29 -0.61 0.62
CA GLU A 100 -7.56 -1.84 1.36
C GLU A 100 -6.38 -2.83 1.25
N LEU A 101 -5.98 -3.35 2.41
CA LEU A 101 -4.92 -4.33 2.56
C LEU A 101 -5.42 -5.56 3.30
N LYS A 102 -5.69 -6.62 2.54
CA LYS A 102 -5.97 -7.95 3.09
C LYS A 102 -4.68 -8.75 3.19
N LEU A 103 -4.31 -9.14 4.41
CA LEU A 103 -3.17 -10.00 4.66
C LEU A 103 -3.56 -11.47 4.39
N ARG A 104 -2.65 -12.21 3.78
CA ARG A 104 -2.72 -13.67 3.67
C ARG A 104 -1.42 -14.22 4.24
N GLN A 105 -1.49 -15.07 5.25
CA GLN A 105 -0.31 -15.77 5.71
C GLN A 105 0.15 -16.74 4.61
N HIS A 106 1.40 -16.63 4.20
CA HIS A 106 2.07 -17.73 3.51
C HIS A 106 2.78 -18.54 4.59
N ILE A 107 2.21 -19.71 4.92
CA ILE A 107 2.87 -20.69 5.77
C ILE A 107 3.72 -21.52 4.81
N GLU A 108 5.04 -21.30 4.83
CA GLU A 108 5.96 -22.28 4.24
C GLU A 108 5.81 -23.57 5.04
N SER A 109 5.35 -24.62 4.37
CA SER A 109 5.32 -25.96 4.96
C SER A 109 6.76 -26.47 4.95
N VAL A 110 7.32 -26.70 6.13
CA VAL A 110 8.63 -27.37 6.33
C VAL A 110 8.53 -28.83 5.92
#